data_AF-A0A956M203-F1
#
_entry.id   AF-A0A956M203-F1
#
_cell.length_a   1.000
_cell.length_b   1.000
_cell.length_c   1.000
_cell.angle_alpha   90.00
_cell.angle_beta   90.00
_cell.angle_gamma   90.00
#
_symmetry.space_group_name_H-M   'P 1'
#
loop_
_entity.id
_entity.type
_entity.pdbx_description
1 polymer ?
#
loop_
_entity_poly.entity_id
_entity_poly.type
_entity_poly.pdbx_seq_one_letter_code
_entity_poly.pdbx_strand_id
1 'polypeptide(L)'
;MSRSEVVLSSPRTAFRVRATRHPSSRRGGLPRAAIPRLGGRLLVFAALIATVTVARAGPFQDGVLFLHVNGDVVYTPGEDPRGSSDGVVCEDAVTSVPIGDATTVCFVVAGFPPRTAPTLRTVSFGIDYDPALLEIVETRHDGFPLDRSPDWPLPGTSIHLQLGHPVTGRSHEILWFAVRQRTDQPAELRLEIGEFGGEFGTTDLISGFGTFGFGRPGALGCPPLSTCCLPDLTCELLTATRCDDLHGLIFEDAQDCTPCSDTGACCAGWTCSVELEEACTASGGDFHGSGTSCEPNDCIPYGACCQRDGECVISQQDDCPDYAFLIDATCDPSPCSELGACCYGYSADACVLTTEDACMREGSEFRGAGTDCEPQPCLGGLCCIEQPVCLYATREDCDQRGGTYSGGYYGPIDDFVCNLACFGYPPVREVSWGEVKKRFRGASND
;
A
#
# COMPACT_ATOMS: atom_id res chain seq x y z
N MET A 1 -25.34 75.22 37.41
CA MET A 1 -26.09 75.24 36.12
C MET A 1 -25.50 74.14 35.25
N SER A 2 -26.18 73.22 34.58
CA SER A 2 -27.58 72.71 34.63
C SER A 2 -27.58 71.40 33.79
N ARG A 3 -28.41 70.36 33.99
CA ARG A 3 -29.52 70.04 34.92
C ARG A 3 -29.46 68.53 35.22
N SER A 4 -30.30 68.00 36.11
CA SER A 4 -30.60 66.57 36.25
C SER A 4 -32.05 66.28 35.84
N GLU A 5 -32.33 65.13 35.24
CA GLU A 5 -33.65 64.44 35.12
C GLU A 5 -33.35 63.02 34.54
N VAL A 6 -33.78 61.85 35.02
CA VAL A 6 -34.88 61.34 35.88
C VAL A 6 -36.13 60.84 35.12
N VAL A 7 -36.06 59.55 34.69
CA VAL A 7 -37.03 58.45 34.97
C VAL A 7 -38.19 58.08 33.98
N LEU A 8 -38.44 56.75 33.89
CA LEU A 8 -39.59 55.97 33.31
C LEU A 8 -39.69 55.79 31.76
N SER A 9 -40.08 54.64 31.16
CA SER A 9 -40.61 53.35 31.70
C SER A 9 -40.67 52.13 30.71
N SER A 10 -40.46 50.90 31.24
CA SER A 10 -41.18 49.61 30.90
C SER A 10 -41.03 48.89 29.52
N PRO A 11 -41.41 47.59 29.35
CA PRO A 11 -41.17 46.38 30.18
C PRO A 11 -40.96 45.03 29.37
N ARG A 12 -40.94 43.88 30.09
CA ARG A 12 -41.24 42.45 29.68
C ARG A 12 -40.11 41.59 29.06
N THR A 13 -39.92 40.29 29.39
CA THR A 13 -40.34 39.42 30.53
C THR A 13 -39.40 38.19 30.61
N ALA A 14 -39.18 37.61 31.79
CA ALA A 14 -38.60 36.27 31.98
C ALA A 14 -39.26 35.49 33.13
N PHE A 15 -39.33 34.16 33.07
CA PHE A 15 -39.73 33.23 34.16
C PHE A 15 -39.00 31.88 33.94
N ARG A 16 -38.06 31.43 34.79
CA ARG A 16 -38.17 30.66 36.07
C ARG A 16 -38.72 29.23 35.89
N VAL A 17 -38.11 28.18 36.49
CA VAL A 17 -38.16 27.68 37.91
C VAL A 17 -37.11 26.53 38.04
N ARG A 18 -36.65 25.96 39.18
CA ARG A 18 -36.15 26.37 40.53
C ARG A 18 -35.58 25.10 41.23
N ALA A 19 -34.61 25.22 42.16
CA ALA A 19 -33.92 24.12 42.87
C ALA A 19 -34.81 23.36 43.93
N THR A 20 -34.42 22.25 44.60
CA THR A 20 -33.38 22.18 45.67
C THR A 20 -33.07 20.78 46.30
N ARG A 21 -31.78 20.58 46.66
CA ARG A 21 -31.17 20.01 47.92
C ARG A 21 -31.06 18.50 48.26
N HIS A 22 -29.91 18.24 48.92
CA HIS A 22 -29.28 17.05 49.54
C HIS A 22 -29.93 16.59 50.87
N PRO A 23 -29.61 15.41 51.48
CA PRO A 23 -28.35 15.19 52.22
C PRO A 23 -27.78 13.74 52.18
N SER A 24 -27.06 13.28 53.23
CA SER A 24 -25.92 12.34 53.16
C SER A 24 -25.95 11.09 54.09
N SER A 25 -25.10 10.10 53.74
CA SER A 25 -24.49 9.03 54.58
C SER A 25 -25.27 7.74 54.87
N ARG A 26 -24.61 6.58 54.63
CA ARG A 26 -24.20 5.58 55.64
C ARG A 26 -23.44 4.39 55.00
N ARG A 27 -22.61 3.72 55.80
CA ARG A 27 -21.95 2.43 55.47
C ARG A 27 -22.97 1.28 55.58
N GLY A 28 -22.85 0.25 54.75
CA GLY A 28 -23.62 -1.00 54.83
C GLY A 28 -22.99 -2.09 53.97
N GLY A 29 -22.93 -3.33 54.46
CA GLY A 29 -22.17 -4.42 53.82
C GLY A 29 -22.89 -5.10 52.64
N LEU A 30 -22.11 -5.76 51.79
CA LEU A 30 -22.56 -6.63 50.70
C LEU A 30 -23.30 -7.87 51.26
N PRO A 31 -24.54 -8.16 50.83
CA PRO A 31 -25.20 -9.42 51.14
C PRO A 31 -24.77 -10.54 50.17
N ARG A 32 -24.58 -11.75 50.69
CA ARG A 32 -24.45 -12.97 49.88
C ARG A 32 -25.83 -13.42 49.37
N ALA A 33 -25.98 -13.52 48.06
CA ALA A 33 -26.96 -14.34 47.36
C ALA A 33 -26.43 -14.51 45.93
N ALA A 34 -26.61 -15.59 45.18
CA ALA A 34 -27.09 -16.95 45.35
C ALA A 34 -26.92 -17.53 43.93
N ILE A 35 -26.25 -18.66 43.74
CA ILE A 35 -25.91 -19.17 42.39
C ILE A 35 -27.06 -20.06 41.88
N PRO A 36 -27.76 -19.71 40.78
CA PRO A 36 -28.58 -20.67 40.05
C PRO A 36 -27.73 -21.37 38.98
N ARG A 37 -27.74 -22.71 39.00
CA ARG A 37 -27.15 -23.53 37.92
C ARG A 37 -28.13 -23.61 36.74
N LEU A 38 -27.84 -22.91 35.65
CA LEU A 38 -28.20 -23.30 34.28
C LEU A 38 -26.89 -23.23 33.48
N GLY A 39 -26.55 -24.18 32.60
CA GLY A 39 -27.43 -24.89 31.66
C GLY A 39 -26.95 -24.46 30.28
N GLY A 40 -25.95 -25.17 29.74
CA GLY A 40 -24.99 -24.58 28.81
C GLY A 40 -25.51 -24.25 27.42
N ARG A 41 -25.00 -23.14 26.87
CA ARG A 41 -24.74 -22.95 25.44
C ARG A 41 -23.38 -22.27 25.30
N LEU A 42 -22.46 -22.93 24.59
CA LEU A 42 -21.14 -22.37 24.29
C LEU A 42 -21.33 -21.30 23.19
N LEU A 43 -21.34 -20.03 23.57
CA LEU A 43 -21.16 -18.95 22.60
C LEU A 43 -19.66 -18.80 22.37
N VAL A 44 -19.18 -19.37 21.26
CA VAL A 44 -17.84 -19.10 20.76
C VAL A 44 -17.82 -17.65 20.30
N PHE A 45 -17.28 -16.77 21.13
CA PHE A 45 -16.86 -15.44 20.68
C PHE A 45 -15.67 -15.65 19.75
N ALA A 46 -15.94 -15.61 18.44
CA ALA A 46 -14.89 -15.40 17.46
C ALA A 46 -14.28 -14.03 17.74
N ALA A 47 -13.09 -14.03 18.33
CA ALA A 47 -12.30 -12.81 18.45
C ALA A 47 -11.93 -12.39 17.03
N LEU A 48 -12.50 -11.29 16.57
CA LEU A 48 -12.03 -10.62 15.36
C LEU A 48 -10.60 -10.16 15.65
N ILE A 49 -9.61 -10.94 15.21
CA ILE A 49 -8.23 -10.47 15.11
C ILE A 49 -8.29 -9.42 14.01
N ALA A 50 -8.41 -8.16 14.42
CA ALA A 50 -8.13 -7.05 13.52
C ALA A 50 -6.68 -7.22 13.09
N THR A 51 -6.48 -7.58 11.83
CA THR A 51 -5.17 -7.50 11.19
C THR A 51 -4.72 -6.07 11.35
N VAL A 52 -3.74 -5.85 12.24
CA VAL A 52 -2.99 -4.60 12.24
C VAL A 52 -2.32 -4.57 10.88
N THR A 53 -2.86 -3.77 9.97
CA THR A 53 -2.16 -3.43 8.75
C THR A 53 -0.86 -2.81 9.20
N VAL A 54 0.25 -3.53 9.02
CA VAL A 54 1.59 -3.01 9.25
C VAL A 54 1.63 -1.65 8.56
N ALA A 55 1.96 -0.61 9.32
CA ALA A 55 2.03 0.74 8.77
C ALA A 55 3.05 0.67 7.63
N ARG A 56 2.55 0.80 6.39
CA ARG A 56 3.36 0.64 5.19
C ARG A 56 4.53 1.60 5.32
N ALA A 57 5.75 1.09 5.21
CA ALA A 57 6.98 1.84 5.39
C ALA A 57 6.85 3.25 4.78
N GLY A 58 7.04 4.27 5.60
CA GLY A 58 7.06 5.64 5.12
C GLY A 58 8.24 5.82 4.14
N PRO A 59 8.15 6.72 3.15
CA PRO A 59 9.23 6.94 2.19
C PRO A 59 10.59 7.28 2.83
N PHE A 60 10.64 7.65 4.12
CA PHE A 60 11.86 7.94 4.86
C PHE A 60 12.22 6.90 5.95
N GLN A 61 11.65 5.69 5.90
CA GLN A 61 11.99 4.57 6.80
C GLN A 61 13.51 4.35 6.91
N ASP A 62 13.98 4.06 8.13
CA ASP A 62 15.39 3.86 8.47
C ASP A 62 16.31 5.06 8.16
N GLY A 63 15.74 6.20 7.76
CA GLY A 63 16.45 7.46 7.56
C GLY A 63 16.92 8.07 8.88
N VAL A 64 18.09 8.71 8.85
CA VAL A 64 18.78 9.26 10.04
C VAL A 64 19.26 10.68 9.82
N LEU A 65 19.47 11.41 10.91
CA LEU A 65 20.07 12.74 10.90
C LEU A 65 21.35 12.70 11.74
N PHE A 66 22.50 12.92 11.12
CA PHE A 66 23.81 12.81 11.76
C PHE A 66 24.64 14.09 11.62
N LEU A 67 25.70 14.18 12.43
CA LEU A 67 26.65 15.29 12.42
C LEU A 67 27.98 14.83 11.80
N HIS A 68 28.56 15.66 10.93
CA HIS A 68 29.79 15.38 10.22
C HIS A 68 30.73 16.59 10.20
N VAL A 69 32.05 16.37 10.16
CA VAL A 69 33.05 17.40 9.86
C VAL A 69 33.92 16.94 8.69
N ASN A 70 33.99 17.78 7.65
CA ASN A 70 35.03 17.67 6.64
C ASN A 70 36.31 18.35 7.16
N GLY A 71 37.41 17.60 7.22
CA GLY A 71 38.70 18.09 7.73
C GLY A 71 39.37 19.17 6.87
N ASP A 72 38.97 19.29 5.60
CA ASP A 72 39.47 20.33 4.69
C ASP A 72 38.71 21.67 4.84
N VAL A 73 37.59 21.69 5.58
CA VAL A 73 36.76 22.89 5.78
C VAL A 73 37.21 23.64 7.03
N VAL A 74 37.77 24.84 6.83
CA VAL A 74 38.13 25.78 7.89
C VAL A 74 37.03 26.83 8.05
N TYR A 75 36.64 27.16 9.28
CA TYR A 75 35.66 28.21 9.54
C TYR A 75 36.25 29.61 9.23
N THR A 76 35.67 30.29 8.23
CA THR A 76 35.88 31.72 7.97
C THR A 76 34.59 32.50 8.28
N PRO A 77 34.61 33.51 9.18
CA PRO A 77 33.42 34.27 9.51
C PRO A 77 32.77 34.94 8.30
N GLY A 78 31.49 34.68 8.08
CA GLY A 78 30.71 35.26 6.98
C GLY A 78 30.77 34.50 5.65
N GLU A 79 31.75 33.60 5.45
CA GLU A 79 31.75 32.65 4.34
C GLU A 79 30.72 31.53 4.60
N ASP A 80 30.34 30.81 3.54
CA ASP A 80 29.28 29.81 3.59
C ASP A 80 29.80 28.48 3.03
N PRO A 81 30.20 27.52 3.89
CA PRO A 81 30.80 26.24 3.49
C PRO A 81 29.79 25.23 2.91
N ARG A 82 28.55 25.64 2.60
CA ARG A 82 27.51 24.73 2.12
C ARG A 82 27.92 23.94 0.88
N GLY A 83 27.62 22.65 0.89
CA GLY A 83 28.02 21.71 -0.16
C GLY A 83 29.46 21.21 -0.04
N SER A 84 30.18 21.55 1.04
CA SER A 84 31.54 21.06 1.34
C SER A 84 31.54 19.89 2.34
N SER A 85 30.39 19.24 2.53
CA SER A 85 30.24 17.99 3.30
C SER A 85 30.60 16.72 2.49
N ASP A 86 31.14 16.89 1.28
CA ASP A 86 31.61 15.85 0.35
C ASP A 86 30.60 14.73 0.02
N GLY A 87 29.30 14.95 0.28
CA GLY A 87 28.24 13.98 0.02
C GLY A 87 28.31 12.75 0.93
N VAL A 88 28.98 12.85 2.08
CA VAL A 88 29.23 11.76 3.03
C VAL A 88 27.98 10.93 3.35
N VAL A 89 28.14 9.61 3.40
CA VAL A 89 27.11 8.68 3.87
C VAL A 89 27.28 8.42 5.37
N CYS A 90 26.25 7.89 6.04
CA CYS A 90 26.23 7.78 7.49
C CYS A 90 27.40 6.92 8.01
N GLU A 91 27.67 5.80 7.34
CA GLU A 91 28.75 4.86 7.64
C GLU A 91 30.18 5.46 7.59
N ASP A 92 30.40 6.52 6.80
CA ASP A 92 31.72 7.16 6.61
C ASP A 92 31.90 8.46 7.41
N ALA A 93 30.91 8.89 8.18
CA ALA A 93 30.92 10.24 8.75
C ALA A 93 31.86 10.41 9.95
N VAL A 94 32.78 11.38 9.85
CA VAL A 94 33.62 11.84 10.96
C VAL A 94 32.77 12.55 12.03
N THR A 95 32.55 11.89 13.17
CA THR A 95 31.70 12.38 14.29
C THR A 95 32.48 12.96 15.49
N SER A 96 33.80 13.13 15.39
CA SER A 96 34.57 13.73 16.49
C SER A 96 35.83 14.44 16.04
N VAL A 97 36.26 15.40 16.86
CA VAL A 97 37.53 16.11 16.74
C VAL A 97 38.28 16.12 18.09
N PRO A 98 39.61 16.30 18.10
CA PRO A 98 40.35 16.61 19.31
C PRO A 98 39.85 17.88 20.00
N ILE A 99 40.21 18.06 21.27
CA ILE A 99 39.99 19.32 21.99
C ILE A 99 40.86 20.42 21.36
N GLY A 100 40.31 21.61 21.15
CA GLY A 100 41.09 22.77 20.69
C GLY A 100 40.30 24.07 20.53
N ASP A 101 41.04 25.17 20.42
CA ASP A 101 40.49 26.53 20.31
C ASP A 101 39.87 26.87 18.93
N ALA A 102 40.02 25.97 17.95
CA ALA A 102 39.55 26.18 16.58
C ALA A 102 38.03 25.98 16.47
N THR A 103 37.34 26.95 15.86
CA THR A 103 35.93 26.80 15.50
C THR A 103 35.78 25.71 14.45
N THR A 104 35.00 24.67 14.76
CA THR A 104 34.75 23.51 13.90
C THR A 104 33.47 23.72 13.10
N VAL A 105 33.47 23.39 11.80
CA VAL A 105 32.27 23.42 10.96
C VAL A 105 31.60 22.05 10.97
N CYS A 106 30.57 21.89 11.78
CA CYS A 106 29.78 20.66 11.86
C CYS A 106 28.58 20.75 10.91
N PHE A 107 28.55 19.91 9.89
CA PHE A 107 27.41 19.72 8.98
C PHE A 107 26.37 18.81 9.63
N VAL A 108 25.09 19.17 9.48
CA VAL A 108 23.96 18.28 9.76
C VAL A 108 23.54 17.65 8.44
N VAL A 109 23.57 16.33 8.37
CA VAL A 109 23.34 15.55 7.15
C VAL A 109 22.20 14.57 7.39
N ALA A 110 21.21 14.57 6.49
CA ALA A 110 20.22 13.50 6.40
C ALA A 110 20.82 12.33 5.61
N GLY A 111 20.84 11.15 6.20
CA GLY A 111 21.29 9.90 5.58
C GLY A 111 20.16 8.91 5.40
N PHE A 112 20.20 8.15 4.31
CA PHE A 112 19.21 7.15 3.98
C PHE A 112 19.88 5.81 3.57
N PRO A 113 19.26 4.66 3.89
CA PRO A 113 19.81 3.34 3.56
C PRO A 113 20.06 3.13 2.05
N PRO A 114 20.87 2.12 1.67
CA PRO A 114 20.97 1.68 0.28
C PRO A 114 19.59 1.29 -0.31
N ARG A 115 19.48 1.35 -1.64
CA ARG A 115 18.21 1.17 -2.39
C ARG A 115 17.03 2.05 -1.94
N THR A 116 17.30 3.17 -1.27
CA THR A 116 16.30 4.24 -1.07
C THR A 116 16.56 5.41 -2.03
N ALA A 117 15.49 6.04 -2.50
CA ALA A 117 15.53 7.27 -3.30
C ALA A 117 14.43 8.24 -2.80
N PRO A 118 14.48 8.62 -1.50
CA PRO A 118 13.41 9.38 -0.87
C PRO A 118 13.34 10.79 -1.44
N THR A 119 12.15 11.36 -1.65
CA THR A 119 12.01 12.77 -2.08
C THR A 119 11.90 13.70 -0.87
N LEU A 120 13.01 14.00 -0.19
CA LEU A 120 12.98 14.84 1.02
C LEU A 120 12.57 16.27 0.69
N ARG A 121 11.63 16.82 1.47
CA ARG A 121 11.08 18.18 1.30
C ARG A 121 11.02 18.98 2.59
N THR A 122 10.81 18.32 3.72
CA THR A 122 10.74 18.94 5.05
C THR A 122 11.48 18.08 6.05
N VAL A 123 12.10 18.70 7.04
CA VAL A 123 12.79 18.05 8.15
C VAL A 123 12.61 18.87 9.42
N SER A 124 12.29 18.21 10.54
CA SER A 124 12.25 18.83 11.86
C SER A 124 13.17 18.11 12.84
N PHE A 125 13.86 18.88 13.70
CA PHE A 125 14.71 18.34 14.76
C PHE A 125 15.03 19.40 15.83
N GLY A 126 15.44 18.93 17.00
CA GLY A 126 16.01 19.70 18.10
C GLY A 126 17.53 19.54 18.20
N ILE A 127 18.16 20.41 18.99
CA ILE A 127 19.58 20.29 19.37
C ILE A 127 19.77 20.47 20.88
N ASP A 128 20.75 19.76 21.44
CA ASP A 128 21.18 19.93 22.83
C ASP A 128 22.71 19.92 22.95
N TYR A 129 23.24 20.73 23.87
CA TYR A 129 24.66 20.84 24.22
C TYR A 129 24.83 21.64 25.52
N ASP A 130 25.95 21.46 26.23
CA ASP A 130 26.27 22.30 27.39
C ASP A 130 26.83 23.68 26.96
N PRO A 131 26.13 24.81 27.21
CA PRO A 131 26.57 26.15 26.79
C PRO A 131 27.73 26.69 27.64
N ALA A 132 28.12 26.02 28.73
CA ALA A 132 29.37 26.28 29.42
C ALA A 132 30.58 25.68 28.69
N LEU A 133 30.38 24.60 27.92
CA LEU A 133 31.44 23.87 27.23
C LEU A 133 31.53 24.19 25.73
N LEU A 134 30.41 24.43 25.05
CA LEU A 134 30.30 24.71 23.63
C LEU A 134 29.54 26.01 23.35
N GLU A 135 29.78 26.59 22.18
CA GLU A 135 29.12 27.79 21.67
C GLU A 135 28.91 27.64 20.17
N ILE A 136 27.66 27.67 19.71
CA ILE A 136 27.36 27.78 18.28
C ILE A 136 27.49 29.26 17.91
N VAL A 137 28.56 29.61 17.21
CA VAL A 137 28.89 31.01 16.85
C VAL A 137 28.20 31.46 15.55
N GLU A 138 27.89 30.52 14.66
CA GLU A 138 27.17 30.77 13.41
C GLU A 138 26.39 29.52 12.97
N THR A 139 25.27 29.70 12.28
CA THR A 139 24.53 28.62 11.61
C THR A 139 23.85 29.14 10.35
N ARG A 140 23.81 28.32 9.30
CA ARG A 140 23.05 28.58 8.07
C ARG A 140 22.46 27.28 7.53
N HIS A 141 21.29 27.40 6.91
CA HIS A 141 20.52 26.31 6.31
C HIS A 141 20.15 26.68 4.86
N ASP A 142 20.00 25.70 3.97
CA ASP A 142 19.54 25.93 2.59
C ASP A 142 18.00 25.98 2.46
N GLY A 143 17.28 25.52 3.50
CA GLY A 143 15.83 25.53 3.54
C GLY A 143 15.21 26.88 3.95
N PHE A 144 13.91 27.00 3.71
CA PHE A 144 13.04 28.00 4.31
C PHE A 144 12.56 27.48 5.67
N PRO A 145 12.80 28.18 6.79
CA PRO A 145 12.21 27.81 8.08
C PRO A 145 10.69 27.98 8.01
N LEU A 146 9.97 26.88 8.21
CA LEU A 146 8.53 26.89 8.42
C LEU A 146 8.24 27.38 9.84
N ASP A 147 8.92 26.77 10.81
CA ASP A 147 8.90 27.15 12.23
C ASP A 147 10.31 27.00 12.83
N ARG A 148 10.58 27.76 13.90
CA ARG A 148 11.77 27.62 14.74
C ARG A 148 11.52 28.18 16.13
N SER A 149 12.17 27.62 17.15
CA SER A 149 12.08 28.19 18.50
C SER A 149 12.74 29.58 18.51
N PRO A 150 12.27 30.55 19.33
CA PRO A 150 12.69 31.95 19.23
C PRO A 150 14.21 32.19 19.33
N ASP A 151 14.88 31.41 20.17
CA ASP A 151 16.30 31.53 20.48
C ASP A 151 17.17 30.47 19.77
N TRP A 152 16.71 29.89 18.66
CA TRP A 152 17.51 28.97 17.85
C TRP A 152 18.84 29.63 17.40
N PRO A 153 20.03 29.01 17.56
CA PRO A 153 20.30 27.61 17.93
C PRO A 153 20.84 27.41 19.38
N LEU A 154 20.13 27.88 20.41
CA LEU A 154 20.48 27.55 21.80
C LEU A 154 20.14 26.08 22.17
N PRO A 155 20.70 25.54 23.27
CA PRO A 155 20.37 24.18 23.73
C PRO A 155 18.87 24.01 24.04
N GLY A 156 18.32 22.86 23.69
CA GLY A 156 16.89 22.55 23.83
C GLY A 156 15.98 23.32 22.87
N THR A 157 16.53 23.99 21.85
CA THR A 157 15.73 24.65 20.79
C THR A 157 15.54 23.75 19.58
N SER A 158 14.62 24.10 18.69
CA SER A 158 14.26 23.28 17.53
C SER A 158 14.00 24.09 16.27
N ILE A 159 14.07 23.41 15.12
CA ILE A 159 13.78 23.98 13.81
C ILE A 159 12.96 23.01 12.96
N HIS A 160 12.08 23.56 12.13
CA HIS A 160 11.36 22.86 11.08
C HIS A 160 11.65 23.55 9.75
N LEU A 161 12.41 22.88 8.88
CA LEU A 161 12.88 23.40 7.60
C LEU A 161 12.11 22.78 6.44
N GLN A 162 11.74 23.61 5.46
CA GLN A 162 11.37 23.17 4.11
C GLN A 162 12.57 23.36 3.18
N LEU A 163 13.05 22.28 2.55
CA LEU A 163 14.16 22.35 1.60
C LEU A 163 13.72 23.08 0.32
N GLY A 164 14.62 23.88 -0.28
CA GLY A 164 14.30 24.70 -1.45
C GLY A 164 13.87 23.88 -2.66
N HIS A 165 14.41 22.67 -2.80
CA HIS A 165 14.05 21.69 -3.83
C HIS A 165 13.87 20.29 -3.21
N PRO A 166 13.07 19.40 -3.83
CA PRO A 166 13.00 18.00 -3.40
C PRO A 166 14.32 17.31 -3.67
N VAL A 167 14.87 16.66 -2.66
CA VAL A 167 16.16 15.96 -2.73
C VAL A 167 15.92 14.48 -2.92
N THR A 168 16.72 13.81 -3.76
CA THR A 168 16.55 12.38 -4.12
C THR A 168 17.82 11.53 -3.95
N GLY A 169 18.74 11.95 -3.08
CA GLY A 169 20.00 11.25 -2.79
C GLY A 169 19.98 10.42 -1.50
N ARG A 170 20.95 9.51 -1.36
CA ARG A 170 21.21 8.75 -0.10
C ARG A 170 21.76 9.63 1.03
N SER A 171 22.33 10.78 0.72
CA SER A 171 22.86 11.75 1.67
C SER A 171 22.47 13.17 1.24
N HIS A 172 22.18 14.04 2.21
CA HIS A 172 21.95 15.45 1.96
C HIS A 172 22.31 16.35 3.14
N GLU A 173 23.10 17.38 2.87
CA GLU A 173 23.40 18.44 3.82
C GLU A 173 22.15 19.31 4.07
N ILE A 174 21.70 19.36 5.32
CA ILE A 174 20.51 20.15 5.73
C ILE A 174 20.91 21.57 6.12
N LEU A 175 21.94 21.67 6.96
CA LEU A 175 22.48 22.92 7.50
C LEU A 175 23.89 22.68 8.05
N TRP A 176 24.56 23.76 8.48
CA TRP A 176 25.81 23.66 9.24
C TRP A 176 25.81 24.55 10.49
N PHE A 177 26.69 24.19 11.42
CA PHE A 177 27.00 24.91 12.66
C PHE A 177 28.50 25.21 12.70
N ALA A 178 28.88 26.47 12.95
CA ALA A 178 30.21 26.78 13.45
C ALA A 178 30.19 26.65 14.97
N VAL A 179 30.88 25.63 15.48
CA VAL A 179 30.90 25.29 16.91
C VAL A 179 32.28 25.61 17.48
N ARG A 180 32.33 26.45 18.50
CA ARG A 180 33.53 26.76 19.27
C ARG A 180 33.50 26.04 20.61
N GLN A 181 34.57 25.32 20.93
CA GLN A 181 34.79 24.79 22.27
C GLN A 181 35.28 25.92 23.19
N ARG A 182 34.73 25.99 24.40
CA ARG A 182 34.98 27.07 25.38
C ARG A 182 35.95 26.67 26.49
N THR A 183 36.22 25.37 26.64
CA THR A 183 37.02 24.79 27.73
C THR A 183 37.75 23.53 27.27
N ASP A 184 38.83 23.16 27.96
CA ASP A 184 39.56 21.90 27.72
C ASP A 184 38.84 20.63 28.23
N GLN A 185 37.52 20.69 28.47
CA GLN A 185 36.73 19.53 28.89
C GLN A 185 36.05 18.86 27.68
N PRO A 186 35.98 17.52 27.63
CA PRO A 186 35.25 16.83 26.57
C PRO A 186 33.78 17.24 26.54
N ALA A 187 33.26 17.54 25.35
CA ALA A 187 31.90 18.03 25.14
C ALA A 187 31.20 17.32 23.99
N GLU A 188 29.88 17.47 23.90
CA GLU A 188 29.04 16.83 22.88
C GLU A 188 27.99 17.82 22.38
N LEU A 189 27.78 17.86 21.06
CA LEU A 189 26.62 18.44 20.41
C LEU A 189 25.70 17.28 19.97
N ARG A 190 24.41 17.37 20.27
CA ARG A 190 23.42 16.33 19.99
C ARG A 190 22.32 16.84 19.07
N LEU A 191 21.89 16.01 18.13
CA LEU A 191 20.60 16.12 17.45
C LEU A 191 19.55 15.31 18.23
N GLU A 192 18.31 15.77 18.28
CA GLU A 192 17.24 15.08 19.01
C GLU A 192 15.83 15.38 18.47
N ILE A 193 14.82 14.73 19.04
CA ILE A 193 13.41 15.07 18.81
C ILE A 193 13.11 16.38 19.54
N GLY A 194 12.72 17.40 18.77
CA GLY A 194 12.50 18.77 19.26
C GLY A 194 11.05 19.14 19.52
N GLU A 195 10.81 20.43 19.77
CA GLU A 195 9.50 21.07 19.92
C GLU A 195 8.59 20.80 18.70
N PHE A 196 9.16 20.79 17.50
CA PHE A 196 8.48 20.53 16.22
C PHE A 196 8.58 19.05 15.78
N GLY A 197 8.87 18.15 16.71
CA GLY A 197 9.09 16.73 16.45
C GLY A 197 10.51 16.42 15.96
N GLY A 198 10.61 15.28 15.29
CA GLY A 198 11.86 14.70 14.81
C GLY A 198 11.59 13.89 13.56
N GLU A 199 11.13 14.56 12.50
CA GLU A 199 10.49 13.94 11.34
C GLU A 199 11.14 14.32 10.02
N PHE A 200 11.14 13.38 9.08
CA PHE A 200 11.26 13.63 7.65
C PHE A 200 9.86 13.69 7.02
N GLY A 201 9.63 14.66 6.14
CA GLY A 201 8.29 14.87 5.60
C GLY A 201 7.34 15.45 6.66
N THR A 202 6.22 14.77 6.89
CA THR A 202 5.13 15.22 7.79
C THR A 202 4.59 14.12 8.71
N THR A 203 5.24 12.94 8.71
CA THR A 203 4.75 11.71 9.36
C THR A 203 5.85 10.72 9.74
N ASP A 204 7.01 10.78 9.09
CA ASP A 204 8.01 9.72 9.19
C ASP A 204 9.06 10.13 10.22
N LEU A 205 9.05 9.48 11.38
CA LEU A 205 10.04 9.73 12.42
C LEU A 205 11.44 9.39 11.91
N ILE A 206 12.39 10.29 12.17
CA ILE A 206 13.82 10.07 11.98
C ILE A 206 14.21 8.89 12.88
N SER A 207 14.76 7.84 12.27
CA SER A 207 15.01 6.54 12.93
C SER A 207 16.21 6.58 13.88
N GLY A 208 17.09 7.57 13.72
CA GLY A 208 18.28 7.75 14.55
C GLY A 208 18.85 9.17 14.43
N PHE A 209 19.31 9.69 15.56
CA PHE A 209 19.93 11.00 15.68
C PHE A 209 21.39 10.86 16.14
N GLY A 210 22.30 11.54 15.44
CA GLY A 210 23.72 11.55 15.75
C GLY A 210 24.12 12.54 16.85
N THR A 211 25.27 12.27 17.46
CA THR A 211 26.01 13.20 18.33
C THR A 211 27.41 13.44 17.78
N PHE A 212 27.95 14.63 18.02
CA PHE A 212 29.29 15.03 17.63
C PHE A 212 30.14 15.34 18.87
N GLY A 213 31.31 14.70 18.95
CA GLY A 213 32.17 14.76 20.13
C GLY A 213 33.39 15.66 19.98
N PHE A 214 33.62 16.52 20.96
CA PHE A 214 34.84 17.33 21.11
C PHE A 214 35.69 16.70 22.21
N GLY A 215 36.84 16.13 21.88
CA GLY A 215 37.68 15.39 22.83
C GLY A 215 37.11 14.05 23.31
N ARG A 216 36.07 13.55 22.65
CA ARG A 216 35.39 12.28 22.91
C ARG A 216 34.80 11.74 21.61
N PRO A 217 34.52 10.42 21.49
CA PRO A 217 33.72 9.91 20.38
C PRO A 217 32.33 10.55 20.35
N GLY A 218 31.84 10.83 19.14
CA GLY A 218 30.41 11.03 18.87
C GLY A 218 29.73 9.71 18.54
N ALA A 219 28.47 9.77 18.11
CA ALA A 219 27.68 8.63 17.67
C ALA A 219 26.95 8.97 16.37
N LEU A 220 26.90 8.05 15.42
CA LEU A 220 26.28 8.32 14.12
C LEU A 220 24.74 8.20 14.14
N GLY A 221 24.21 7.28 14.94
CA GLY A 221 22.79 6.95 14.93
C GLY A 221 22.34 6.12 13.71
N CYS A 222 23.23 5.74 12.78
CA CYS A 222 22.86 4.86 11.65
C CYS A 222 22.22 3.55 12.17
N PRO A 223 21.19 3.00 11.51
CA PRO A 223 20.78 1.63 11.75
C PRO A 223 21.92 0.70 11.31
N PRO A 224 22.12 -0.46 11.97
CA PRO A 224 23.11 -1.43 11.52
C PRO A 224 22.72 -1.97 10.14
N LEU A 225 23.71 -2.08 9.26
CA LEU A 225 23.57 -2.84 8.03
C LEU A 225 23.94 -4.30 8.31
N SER A 226 23.13 -5.22 7.78
CA SER A 226 23.36 -6.66 7.74
C SER A 226 23.49 -7.11 6.28
N THR A 227 24.04 -8.30 6.07
CA THR A 227 23.98 -8.93 4.74
C THR A 227 22.56 -9.42 4.48
N CYS A 228 22.03 -9.02 3.34
CA CYS A 228 20.72 -9.42 2.84
C CYS A 228 20.88 -10.22 1.55
N CYS A 229 20.47 -11.49 1.56
CA CYS A 229 20.38 -12.32 0.36
C CYS A 229 18.96 -12.19 -0.20
N LEU A 230 18.78 -11.48 -1.32
CA LEU A 230 17.47 -11.27 -1.93
C LEU A 230 16.95 -12.53 -2.68
N PRO A 231 15.64 -12.62 -2.99
CA PRO A 231 15.05 -13.74 -3.73
C PRO A 231 15.70 -14.05 -5.09
N ASP A 232 16.28 -13.05 -5.76
CA ASP A 232 17.01 -13.14 -7.02
C ASP A 232 18.50 -13.55 -6.84
N LEU A 233 18.91 -13.89 -5.62
CA LEU A 233 20.30 -14.09 -5.16
C LEU A 233 21.20 -12.85 -5.25
N THR A 234 20.65 -11.65 -5.51
CA THR A 234 21.42 -10.42 -5.34
C THR A 234 21.71 -10.24 -3.86
N CYS A 235 23.00 -10.18 -3.50
CA CYS A 235 23.42 -9.84 -2.15
C CYS A 235 23.72 -8.35 -2.00
N GLU A 236 23.17 -7.73 -0.97
CA GLU A 236 23.49 -6.35 -0.59
C GLU A 236 23.57 -6.17 0.93
N LEU A 237 24.32 -5.14 1.36
CA LEU A 237 24.28 -4.66 2.74
C LEU A 237 23.09 -3.72 2.91
N LEU A 238 22.06 -4.17 3.63
CA LEU A 238 20.81 -3.45 3.87
C LEU A 238 20.52 -3.37 5.38
N THR A 239 19.61 -2.49 5.79
CA THR A 239 19.08 -2.57 7.16
C THR A 239 18.19 -3.81 7.28
N ALA A 240 18.06 -4.37 8.50
CA ALA A 240 17.20 -5.52 8.75
C ALA A 240 15.77 -5.29 8.22
N THR A 241 15.16 -4.16 8.58
CA THR A 241 13.83 -3.75 8.09
C THR A 241 13.74 -3.72 6.56
N ARG A 242 14.78 -3.23 5.89
CA ARG A 242 14.79 -3.12 4.43
C ARG A 242 14.98 -4.47 3.74
N CYS A 243 15.69 -5.40 4.38
CA CYS A 243 15.82 -6.77 3.91
C CYS A 243 14.48 -7.52 4.02
N ASP A 244 13.79 -7.40 5.16
CA ASP A 244 12.46 -7.97 5.40
C ASP A 244 11.43 -7.45 4.37
N ASP A 245 11.43 -6.13 4.11
CA ASP A 245 10.57 -5.46 3.12
C ASP A 245 10.87 -5.86 1.66
N LEU A 246 12.01 -6.52 1.40
CA LEU A 246 12.38 -7.10 0.11
C LEU A 246 12.33 -8.64 0.11
N HIS A 247 11.80 -9.25 1.17
CA HIS A 247 11.71 -10.70 1.37
C HIS A 247 13.07 -11.42 1.27
N GLY A 248 14.15 -10.74 1.66
CA GLY A 248 15.49 -11.31 1.70
C GLY A 248 15.81 -12.01 3.03
N LEU A 249 16.84 -12.87 3.01
CA LEU A 249 17.37 -13.53 4.20
C LEU A 249 18.46 -12.68 4.86
N ILE A 250 18.29 -12.40 6.16
CA ILE A 250 19.23 -11.59 6.95
C ILE A 250 20.33 -12.45 7.57
N PHE A 251 21.58 -12.01 7.42
CA PHE A 251 22.74 -12.46 8.18
C PHE A 251 23.30 -11.31 9.02
N GLU A 252 23.04 -11.32 10.34
CA GLU A 252 23.38 -10.23 11.26
C GLU A 252 24.89 -9.98 11.42
N ASP A 253 25.71 -11.03 11.36
CA ASP A 253 27.17 -10.97 11.59
C ASP A 253 28.00 -10.79 10.30
N ALA A 254 27.37 -10.78 9.13
CA ALA A 254 28.07 -10.76 7.85
C ALA A 254 28.23 -9.33 7.31
N GLN A 255 29.46 -8.83 7.32
CA GLN A 255 29.86 -7.59 6.64
C GLN A 255 30.22 -7.80 5.16
N ASP A 256 30.11 -9.04 4.66
CA ASP A 256 30.37 -9.39 3.27
C ASP A 256 29.33 -10.39 2.73
N CYS A 257 29.25 -10.45 1.41
CA CYS A 257 28.27 -11.25 0.68
C CYS A 257 28.59 -12.74 0.55
N THR A 258 29.55 -13.27 1.32
CA THR A 258 29.91 -14.68 1.24
C THR A 258 28.76 -15.64 1.62
N PRO A 259 27.94 -15.39 2.66
CA PRO A 259 26.91 -16.35 3.08
C PRO A 259 25.86 -16.71 2.01
N CYS A 260 25.59 -15.79 1.07
CA CYS A 260 24.60 -16.01 0.02
C CYS A 260 25.03 -17.07 -1.02
N SER A 261 26.30 -17.51 -1.04
CA SER A 261 26.71 -18.62 -1.91
C SER A 261 26.14 -19.97 -1.47
N ASP A 262 25.82 -20.09 -0.17
CA ASP A 262 25.44 -21.35 0.45
C ASP A 262 23.91 -21.50 0.52
N THR A 263 23.19 -20.38 0.41
CA THR A 263 21.72 -20.30 0.30
C THR A 263 21.21 -20.72 -1.07
N GLY A 264 19.95 -21.15 -1.15
CA GLY A 264 19.26 -21.48 -2.40
C GLY A 264 17.74 -21.49 -2.22
N ALA A 265 17.01 -21.73 -3.30
CA ALA A 265 15.55 -21.79 -3.29
C ALA A 265 15.03 -22.96 -2.46
N CYS A 266 14.08 -22.65 -1.59
CA CYS A 266 13.32 -23.59 -0.76
C CYS A 266 11.85 -23.52 -1.12
N CYS A 267 11.26 -24.67 -1.48
CA CYS A 267 9.85 -24.76 -1.83
C CYS A 267 9.03 -25.33 -0.67
N ALA A 268 8.23 -24.46 -0.05
CA ALA A 268 7.24 -24.80 0.96
C ALA A 268 5.84 -24.83 0.31
N GLY A 269 5.55 -25.89 -0.44
CA GLY A 269 4.39 -25.92 -1.34
C GLY A 269 4.65 -25.05 -2.56
N TRP A 270 3.83 -24.01 -2.78
CA TRP A 270 3.99 -23.06 -3.89
C TRP A 270 4.74 -21.77 -3.50
N THR A 271 5.09 -21.63 -2.22
CA THR A 271 5.87 -20.50 -1.71
C THR A 271 7.35 -20.81 -1.84
N CYS A 272 8.10 -19.91 -2.48
CA CYS A 272 9.57 -19.94 -2.50
C CYS A 272 10.15 -18.99 -1.45
N SER A 273 11.16 -19.45 -0.72
CA SER A 273 12.06 -18.63 0.10
C SER A 273 13.51 -18.95 -0.22
N VAL A 274 14.41 -17.96 -0.16
CA VAL A 274 15.86 -18.22 -0.22
C VAL A 274 16.34 -18.56 1.17
N GLU A 275 16.77 -19.80 1.38
CA GLU A 275 17.15 -20.36 2.69
C GLU A 275 18.44 -21.17 2.61
N LEU A 276 18.99 -21.53 3.77
CA LEU A 276 20.03 -22.56 3.89
C LEU A 276 19.38 -23.95 3.82
N GLU A 277 20.07 -24.95 3.28
CA GLU A 277 19.59 -26.34 3.15
C GLU A 277 19.03 -26.91 4.47
N GLU A 278 19.75 -26.69 5.58
CA GLU A 278 19.34 -27.16 6.92
C GLU A 278 18.06 -26.47 7.41
N ALA A 279 17.86 -25.19 7.08
CA ALA A 279 16.66 -24.43 7.47
C ALA A 279 15.44 -24.88 6.65
N CYS A 280 15.61 -24.99 5.32
CA CYS A 280 14.58 -25.44 4.40
C CYS A 280 14.04 -26.83 4.77
N THR A 281 14.96 -27.78 4.96
CA THR A 281 14.61 -29.17 5.31
C THR A 281 14.04 -29.30 6.72
N ALA A 282 14.47 -28.46 7.68
CA ALA A 282 13.86 -28.39 9.01
C ALA A 282 12.43 -27.83 8.99
N SER A 283 12.14 -26.89 8.09
CA SER A 283 10.80 -26.35 7.83
C SER A 283 9.90 -27.33 7.04
N GLY A 284 10.48 -28.41 6.50
CA GLY A 284 9.77 -29.41 5.69
C GLY A 284 9.54 -28.99 4.24
N GLY A 285 10.32 -28.02 3.73
CA GLY A 285 10.37 -27.67 2.32
C GLY A 285 11.39 -28.50 1.54
N ASP A 286 11.25 -28.49 0.21
CA ASP A 286 12.20 -29.10 -0.71
C ASP A 286 13.27 -28.07 -1.10
N PHE A 287 14.56 -28.40 -0.94
CA PHE A 287 15.68 -27.52 -1.26
C PHE A 287 16.21 -27.79 -2.67
N HIS A 288 16.29 -26.75 -3.51
CA HIS A 288 16.65 -26.87 -4.93
C HIS A 288 18.17 -26.78 -5.18
N GLY A 289 18.96 -26.53 -4.14
CA GLY A 289 20.43 -26.49 -4.18
C GLY A 289 20.97 -25.07 -4.06
N SER A 290 22.16 -24.93 -3.46
CA SER A 290 22.80 -23.62 -3.26
C SER A 290 23.05 -22.89 -4.58
N GLY A 291 22.78 -21.59 -4.61
CA GLY A 291 22.85 -20.77 -5.82
C GLY A 291 21.64 -20.90 -6.77
N THR A 292 20.51 -21.44 -6.31
CA THR A 292 19.21 -21.35 -7.02
C THR A 292 18.37 -20.18 -6.48
N SER A 293 17.72 -19.42 -7.37
CA SER A 293 16.90 -18.24 -7.02
C SER A 293 15.42 -18.58 -6.90
N CYS A 294 14.68 -17.73 -6.19
CA CYS A 294 13.21 -17.74 -6.14
C CYS A 294 12.56 -16.83 -7.19
N GLU A 295 13.36 -16.20 -8.05
CA GLU A 295 12.90 -15.47 -9.23
C GLU A 295 13.45 -16.14 -10.51
N PRO A 296 12.59 -16.66 -11.40
CA PRO A 296 11.14 -16.88 -11.21
C PRO A 296 10.84 -17.90 -10.09
N ASN A 297 9.59 -17.93 -9.61
CA ASN A 297 9.19 -18.84 -8.53
C ASN A 297 8.99 -20.27 -9.08
N ASP A 298 10.06 -21.08 -9.03
CA ASP A 298 10.06 -22.48 -9.47
C ASP A 298 9.22 -23.43 -8.59
N CYS A 299 8.68 -22.96 -7.45
CA CYS A 299 7.79 -23.74 -6.58
C CYS A 299 6.34 -23.77 -7.07
N ILE A 300 5.95 -22.84 -7.96
CA ILE A 300 4.62 -22.87 -8.58
C ILE A 300 4.65 -23.93 -9.69
N PRO A 301 3.80 -24.96 -9.63
CA PRO A 301 3.78 -26.01 -10.63
C PRO A 301 3.39 -25.45 -12.00
N TYR A 302 4.10 -25.87 -13.03
CA TYR A 302 3.69 -25.63 -14.40
C TYR A 302 2.51 -26.55 -14.78
N GLY A 303 1.67 -26.07 -15.70
CA GLY A 303 0.52 -26.83 -16.16
C GLY A 303 -0.05 -26.28 -17.46
N ALA A 304 -1.06 -26.97 -17.98
CA ALA A 304 -1.78 -26.56 -19.17
C ALA A 304 -2.77 -25.45 -18.79
N CYS A 305 -2.51 -24.22 -19.25
CA CYS A 305 -3.47 -23.14 -19.24
C CYS A 305 -4.29 -23.17 -20.53
N CYS A 306 -5.59 -23.43 -20.40
CA CYS A 306 -6.52 -23.45 -21.53
C CYS A 306 -7.12 -22.07 -21.76
N GLN A 307 -6.57 -21.32 -22.72
CA GLN A 307 -7.09 -20.02 -23.14
C GLN A 307 -8.49 -20.13 -23.76
N ARG A 308 -9.15 -18.97 -23.88
CA ARG A 308 -10.55 -18.86 -24.35
C ARG A 308 -10.82 -19.53 -25.71
N ASP A 309 -9.89 -19.40 -26.64
CA ASP A 309 -10.00 -19.93 -28.01
C ASP A 309 -9.62 -21.42 -28.13
N GLY A 310 -9.33 -22.07 -27.00
CA GLY A 310 -8.82 -23.44 -26.93
C GLY A 310 -7.31 -23.55 -27.14
N GLU A 311 -6.57 -22.44 -27.28
CA GLU A 311 -5.11 -22.50 -27.25
C GLU A 311 -4.63 -23.00 -25.88
N CYS A 312 -3.79 -24.02 -25.90
CA CYS A 312 -3.12 -24.54 -24.71
C CYS A 312 -1.71 -23.97 -24.65
N VAL A 313 -1.41 -23.26 -23.57
CA VAL A 313 -0.04 -22.82 -23.26
C VAL A 313 0.42 -23.44 -21.94
N ILE A 314 1.71 -23.77 -21.85
CA ILE A 314 2.32 -24.15 -20.57
C ILE A 314 2.69 -22.85 -19.84
N SER A 315 2.07 -22.63 -18.69
CA SER A 315 2.33 -21.48 -17.83
C SER A 315 2.42 -21.92 -16.36
N GLN A 316 2.78 -20.99 -15.48
CA GLN A 316 2.49 -21.12 -14.06
C GLN A 316 1.00 -20.85 -13.81
N GLN A 317 0.48 -21.26 -12.64
CA GLN A 317 -0.92 -21.06 -12.29
C GLN A 317 -1.31 -19.58 -12.21
N ASP A 318 -0.44 -18.74 -11.65
CA ASP A 318 -0.69 -17.30 -11.49
C ASP A 318 -0.68 -16.53 -12.83
N ASP A 319 0.01 -17.08 -13.84
CA ASP A 319 -0.01 -16.61 -15.24
C ASP A 319 -1.25 -17.10 -16.03
N CYS A 320 -2.16 -17.85 -15.38
CA CYS A 320 -3.40 -18.35 -15.97
C CYS A 320 -4.69 -17.74 -15.33
N PRO A 321 -4.80 -16.41 -15.14
CA PRO A 321 -5.99 -15.80 -14.55
C PRO A 321 -7.21 -15.95 -15.48
N ASP A 322 -8.38 -16.21 -14.88
CA ASP A 322 -9.69 -16.36 -15.54
C ASP A 322 -9.86 -17.58 -16.48
N TYR A 323 -8.94 -18.56 -16.44
CA TYR A 323 -8.95 -19.74 -17.32
C TYR A 323 -8.87 -21.09 -16.59
N ALA A 324 -9.10 -22.17 -17.33
CA ALA A 324 -8.95 -23.52 -16.81
C ALA A 324 -7.47 -23.93 -16.81
N PHE A 325 -6.85 -23.85 -15.63
CA PHE A 325 -5.50 -24.36 -15.39
C PHE A 325 -5.53 -25.82 -14.95
N LEU A 326 -4.79 -26.70 -15.65
CA LEU A 326 -4.60 -28.09 -15.27
C LEU A 326 -3.15 -28.28 -14.81
N ILE A 327 -2.97 -28.38 -13.49
CA ILE A 327 -1.70 -28.71 -12.84
C ILE A 327 -1.07 -29.99 -13.42
N ASP A 328 0.24 -29.96 -13.65
CA ASP A 328 1.06 -31.05 -14.22
C ASP A 328 0.63 -31.55 -15.62
N ALA A 329 -0.33 -30.89 -16.29
CA ALA A 329 -0.78 -31.26 -17.62
C ALA A 329 0.08 -30.63 -18.73
N THR A 330 0.25 -31.37 -19.82
CA THR A 330 0.98 -30.93 -21.02
C THR A 330 0.03 -30.41 -22.11
N CYS A 331 0.51 -29.61 -23.05
CA CYS A 331 -0.27 -29.16 -24.22
C CYS A 331 -0.16 -30.06 -25.47
N ASP A 332 0.58 -31.17 -25.39
CA ASP A 332 0.65 -32.20 -26.42
C ASP A 332 0.52 -33.60 -25.78
N PRO A 333 -0.63 -34.30 -25.90
CA PRO A 333 -1.89 -33.80 -26.49
C PRO A 333 -2.52 -32.71 -25.60
N SER A 334 -3.22 -31.75 -26.22
CA SER A 334 -3.89 -30.68 -25.48
C SER A 334 -5.12 -31.20 -24.71
N PRO A 335 -5.22 -30.98 -23.39
CA PRO A 335 -6.42 -31.31 -22.62
C PRO A 335 -7.58 -30.35 -22.88
N CYS A 336 -7.32 -29.20 -23.51
CA CYS A 336 -8.30 -28.14 -23.70
C CYS A 336 -9.41 -28.52 -24.69
N SER A 337 -9.17 -29.52 -25.57
CA SER A 337 -10.21 -30.08 -26.44
C SER A 337 -11.33 -30.79 -25.68
N GLU A 338 -11.06 -31.27 -24.46
CA GLU A 338 -12.01 -32.03 -23.63
C GLU A 338 -12.80 -31.13 -22.66
N LEU A 339 -12.48 -29.84 -22.61
CA LEU A 339 -13.21 -28.84 -21.83
C LEU A 339 -14.35 -28.24 -22.65
N GLY A 340 -15.37 -27.75 -21.96
CA GLY A 340 -16.47 -27.01 -22.58
C GLY A 340 -17.20 -26.11 -21.59
N ALA A 341 -18.03 -25.21 -22.12
CA ALA A 341 -18.88 -24.35 -21.31
C ALA A 341 -19.93 -25.15 -20.54
N CYS A 342 -19.95 -24.96 -19.22
CA CYS A 342 -20.93 -25.52 -18.30
C CYS A 342 -21.79 -24.42 -17.70
N CYS A 343 -23.12 -24.58 -17.78
CA CYS A 343 -24.08 -23.55 -17.40
C CYS A 343 -24.77 -23.81 -16.06
N TYR A 344 -24.38 -23.04 -15.05
CA TYR A 344 -24.96 -22.95 -13.71
C TYR A 344 -26.17 -22.01 -13.66
N GLY A 345 -27.18 -22.27 -14.50
CA GLY A 345 -28.37 -21.43 -14.62
C GLY A 345 -28.18 -20.28 -15.63
N TYR A 346 -28.83 -19.14 -15.35
CA TYR A 346 -29.17 -18.14 -16.38
C TYR A 346 -28.80 -16.69 -15.98
N SER A 347 -27.50 -16.42 -15.77
CA SER A 347 -26.96 -15.08 -15.50
C SER A 347 -25.70 -14.81 -16.33
N ALA A 348 -25.17 -13.59 -16.26
CA ALA A 348 -23.92 -13.22 -16.95
C ALA A 348 -22.69 -13.96 -16.41
N ASP A 349 -22.74 -14.45 -15.17
CA ASP A 349 -21.64 -15.15 -14.50
C ASP A 349 -21.90 -16.67 -14.37
N ALA A 350 -22.94 -17.19 -15.06
CA ALA A 350 -23.40 -18.57 -14.92
C ALA A 350 -22.59 -19.61 -15.72
N CYS A 351 -21.42 -19.25 -16.26
CA CYS A 351 -20.62 -20.14 -17.11
C CYS A 351 -19.24 -20.43 -16.49
N VAL A 352 -18.83 -21.69 -16.50
CA VAL A 352 -17.43 -22.10 -16.27
C VAL A 352 -16.95 -22.99 -17.40
N LEU A 353 -15.65 -22.95 -17.71
CA LEU A 353 -15.00 -23.97 -18.53
C LEU A 353 -14.63 -25.18 -17.66
N THR A 354 -15.16 -26.35 -17.99
CA THR A 354 -14.86 -27.60 -17.25
C THR A 354 -15.12 -28.83 -18.12
N THR A 355 -14.81 -30.02 -17.60
CA THR A 355 -15.11 -31.31 -18.25
C THR A 355 -16.61 -31.65 -18.19
N GLU A 356 -17.11 -32.43 -19.15
CA GLU A 356 -18.50 -32.92 -19.17
C GLU A 356 -18.91 -33.59 -17.85
N ASP A 357 -18.06 -34.50 -17.34
CA ASP A 357 -18.27 -35.21 -16.07
C ASP A 357 -18.33 -34.29 -14.85
N ALA A 358 -17.62 -33.15 -14.89
CA ALA A 358 -17.69 -32.15 -13.82
C ALA A 358 -18.99 -31.35 -13.89
N CYS A 359 -19.39 -30.93 -15.09
CA CYS A 359 -20.63 -30.19 -15.30
C CYS A 359 -21.87 -31.01 -14.89
N MET A 360 -21.95 -32.27 -15.35
CA MET A 360 -23.11 -33.13 -15.09
C MET A 360 -23.26 -33.51 -13.61
N ARG A 361 -22.17 -33.57 -12.84
CA ARG A 361 -22.22 -33.89 -11.39
C ARG A 361 -23.02 -32.87 -10.57
N GLU A 362 -23.15 -31.65 -11.06
CA GLU A 362 -23.83 -30.55 -10.36
C GLU A 362 -25.22 -30.24 -10.97
N GLY A 363 -25.75 -31.14 -11.81
CA GLY A 363 -27.06 -30.99 -12.44
C GLY A 363 -27.13 -29.83 -13.45
N SER A 364 -25.98 -29.41 -13.95
CA SER A 364 -25.80 -28.25 -14.83
C SER A 364 -25.67 -28.68 -16.30
N GLU A 365 -25.89 -27.73 -17.22
CA GLU A 365 -25.98 -28.05 -18.65
C GLU A 365 -24.63 -27.85 -19.36
N PHE A 366 -24.06 -28.95 -19.87
CA PHE A 366 -22.81 -28.91 -20.65
C PHE A 366 -23.12 -28.58 -22.12
N ARG A 367 -22.45 -27.56 -22.67
CA ARG A 367 -22.66 -27.08 -24.04
C ARG A 367 -21.91 -27.89 -25.11
N GLY A 368 -20.96 -28.73 -24.69
CA GLY A 368 -20.16 -29.60 -25.56
C GLY A 368 -18.67 -29.28 -25.46
N ALA A 369 -17.84 -30.28 -25.72
CA ALA A 369 -16.39 -30.13 -25.74
C ALA A 369 -15.95 -29.16 -26.87
N GLY A 370 -14.98 -28.29 -26.58
CA GLY A 370 -14.54 -27.22 -27.48
C GLY A 370 -15.48 -26.01 -27.56
N THR A 371 -16.44 -25.85 -26.63
CA THR A 371 -17.26 -24.63 -26.50
C THR A 371 -16.73 -23.72 -25.38
N ASP A 372 -16.75 -22.41 -25.59
CA ASP A 372 -16.28 -21.41 -24.63
C ASP A 372 -17.44 -20.62 -23.98
N CYS A 373 -17.10 -19.80 -22.99
CA CYS A 373 -18.09 -18.98 -22.25
C CYS A 373 -18.41 -17.62 -22.91
N GLU A 374 -17.94 -17.34 -24.13
CA GLU A 374 -18.14 -16.04 -24.80
C GLU A 374 -18.46 -16.22 -26.30
N PRO A 375 -19.65 -15.80 -26.79
CA PRO A 375 -20.68 -15.04 -26.10
C PRO A 375 -21.49 -15.90 -25.12
N GLN A 376 -21.72 -15.37 -23.91
CA GLN A 376 -22.31 -16.05 -22.75
C GLN A 376 -23.39 -17.11 -23.12
N PRO A 377 -23.02 -18.41 -23.20
CA PRO A 377 -23.88 -19.48 -23.71
C PRO A 377 -24.94 -19.95 -22.71
N CYS A 378 -24.98 -19.35 -21.52
CA CYS A 378 -25.90 -19.73 -20.44
C CYS A 378 -27.13 -18.83 -20.33
N LEU A 379 -27.27 -17.81 -21.19
CA LEU A 379 -28.54 -17.10 -21.35
C LEU A 379 -29.53 -17.96 -22.14
N GLY A 380 -30.82 -17.85 -21.77
CA GLY A 380 -31.91 -18.56 -22.44
C GLY A 380 -32.09 -18.14 -23.90
N GLY A 381 -32.98 -18.83 -24.62
CA GLY A 381 -33.33 -18.45 -25.99
C GLY A 381 -34.43 -17.38 -26.03
N LEU A 382 -34.70 -16.87 -27.24
CA LEU A 382 -35.75 -15.89 -27.45
C LEU A 382 -37.13 -16.54 -27.36
N CYS A 383 -37.91 -16.15 -26.36
CA CYS A 383 -39.29 -16.57 -26.18
C CYS A 383 -40.26 -15.51 -26.70
N CYS A 384 -41.10 -15.90 -27.64
CA CYS A 384 -42.02 -15.03 -28.36
C CYS A 384 -43.42 -15.16 -27.76
N ILE A 385 -43.92 -14.13 -27.07
CA ILE A 385 -45.25 -14.17 -26.43
C ILE A 385 -46.31 -13.59 -27.36
N GLU A 386 -46.19 -12.30 -27.70
CA GLU A 386 -47.10 -11.57 -28.59
C GLU A 386 -46.34 -10.40 -29.24
N GLN A 387 -46.87 -9.75 -30.28
CA GLN A 387 -46.18 -8.60 -30.88
C GLN A 387 -46.27 -7.35 -29.98
N PRO A 388 -45.16 -6.65 -29.64
CA PRO A 388 -43.74 -6.92 -29.91
C PRO A 388 -42.99 -7.58 -28.71
N VAL A 389 -43.72 -8.13 -27.74
CA VAL A 389 -43.19 -8.73 -26.50
C VAL A 389 -42.47 -10.06 -26.75
N CYS A 390 -41.15 -10.03 -26.66
CA CYS A 390 -40.31 -11.20 -26.47
C CYS A 390 -39.39 -11.05 -25.25
N LEU A 391 -38.92 -12.17 -24.69
CA LEU A 391 -38.05 -12.20 -23.50
C LEU A 391 -37.05 -13.36 -23.60
N TYR A 392 -35.97 -13.31 -22.80
CA TYR A 392 -35.09 -14.46 -22.62
C TYR A 392 -35.73 -15.46 -21.65
N ALA A 393 -35.90 -16.70 -22.09
CA ALA A 393 -36.37 -17.81 -21.25
C ALA A 393 -35.75 -19.13 -21.69
N THR A 394 -35.91 -20.17 -20.87
CA THR A 394 -35.71 -21.54 -21.33
C THR A 394 -36.85 -21.95 -22.27
N ARG A 395 -36.69 -23.04 -23.02
CA ARG A 395 -37.81 -23.62 -23.77
C ARG A 395 -38.99 -23.93 -22.84
N GLU A 396 -38.72 -24.52 -21.67
CA GLU A 396 -39.76 -24.88 -20.71
C GLU A 396 -40.50 -23.66 -20.14
N ASP A 397 -39.81 -22.63 -19.66
CA ASP A 397 -40.46 -21.41 -19.15
C ASP A 397 -41.19 -20.64 -20.28
N CYS A 398 -40.70 -20.73 -21.51
CA CYS A 398 -41.42 -20.20 -22.67
C CYS A 398 -42.72 -20.95 -22.95
N ASP A 399 -42.67 -22.29 -22.97
CA ASP A 399 -43.84 -23.15 -23.19
C ASP A 399 -44.87 -22.97 -22.04
N GLN A 400 -44.41 -22.84 -20.79
CA GLN A 400 -45.27 -22.54 -19.62
C GLN A 400 -45.95 -21.17 -19.71
N ARG A 401 -45.31 -20.18 -20.34
CA ARG A 401 -45.90 -18.85 -20.62
C ARG A 401 -46.82 -18.84 -21.85
N GLY A 402 -46.95 -19.97 -22.56
CA GLY A 402 -47.70 -20.06 -23.82
C GLY A 402 -47.01 -19.37 -25.00
N GLY A 403 -45.71 -19.10 -24.89
CA GLY A 403 -44.89 -18.50 -25.94
C GLY A 403 -44.40 -19.52 -26.96
N THR A 404 -43.82 -19.02 -28.05
CA THR A 404 -43.09 -19.82 -29.04
C THR A 404 -41.59 -19.60 -28.87
N TYR A 405 -40.84 -20.67 -28.59
CA TYR A 405 -39.39 -20.60 -28.40
C TYR A 405 -38.64 -20.63 -29.74
N SER A 406 -37.98 -19.52 -30.10
CA SER A 406 -37.33 -19.33 -31.42
C SER A 406 -35.84 -19.73 -31.45
N GLY A 407 -35.29 -20.26 -30.35
CA GLY A 407 -33.90 -20.69 -30.27
C GLY A 407 -32.97 -19.67 -29.61
N GLY A 408 -31.67 -19.99 -29.58
CA GLY A 408 -30.63 -19.10 -29.05
C GLY A 408 -30.52 -17.83 -29.90
N TYR A 409 -30.58 -16.67 -29.24
CA TYR A 409 -30.36 -15.37 -29.85
C TYR A 409 -29.35 -14.60 -29.00
N TYR A 410 -28.41 -13.91 -29.65
CA TYR A 410 -27.29 -13.24 -28.99
C TYR A 410 -27.33 -11.75 -29.35
N GLY A 411 -27.90 -10.94 -28.46
CA GLY A 411 -28.00 -9.49 -28.62
C GLY A 411 -28.93 -8.83 -27.59
N PRO A 412 -29.02 -7.49 -27.55
CA PRO A 412 -30.04 -6.82 -26.76
C PRO A 412 -31.43 -7.19 -27.27
N ILE A 413 -32.37 -7.46 -26.36
CA ILE A 413 -33.79 -7.57 -26.73
C ILE A 413 -34.35 -6.16 -26.91
N ASP A 414 -34.70 -5.82 -28.14
CA ASP A 414 -35.45 -4.62 -28.50
C ASP A 414 -36.62 -4.97 -29.44
N ASP A 415 -37.50 -3.99 -29.69
CA ASP A 415 -38.67 -4.16 -30.54
C ASP A 415 -38.31 -4.61 -31.97
N PHE A 416 -37.13 -4.28 -32.48
CA PHE A 416 -36.69 -4.68 -33.82
C PHE A 416 -36.29 -6.16 -33.83
N VAL A 417 -35.51 -6.59 -32.85
CA VAL A 417 -35.10 -7.98 -32.63
C VAL A 417 -36.31 -8.88 -32.40
N CYS A 418 -37.22 -8.50 -31.49
CA CYS A 418 -38.43 -9.29 -31.24
C CYS A 418 -39.26 -9.46 -32.51
N ASN A 419 -39.50 -8.39 -33.29
CA ASN A 419 -40.26 -8.50 -34.52
C ASN A 419 -39.54 -9.36 -35.59
N LEU A 420 -38.24 -9.17 -35.78
CA LEU A 420 -37.46 -9.91 -36.77
C LEU A 420 -37.41 -11.42 -36.48
N ALA A 421 -37.11 -11.78 -35.23
CA ALA A 421 -36.90 -13.18 -34.84
C ALA A 421 -38.21 -13.94 -34.57
N CYS A 422 -39.23 -13.29 -33.99
CA CYS A 422 -40.46 -13.98 -33.58
C CYS A 422 -41.59 -13.96 -34.62
N PHE A 423 -41.72 -12.86 -35.37
CA PHE A 423 -42.96 -12.58 -36.10
C PHE A 423 -42.77 -12.28 -37.59
N GLY A 424 -41.53 -12.06 -38.02
CA GLY A 424 -41.19 -11.65 -39.38
C GLY A 424 -41.63 -10.22 -39.70
N TYR A 425 -41.19 -9.71 -40.86
CA TYR A 425 -41.62 -8.38 -41.30
C TYR A 425 -43.13 -8.37 -41.62
N PRO A 426 -43.89 -7.34 -41.18
CA PRO A 426 -45.15 -7.03 -41.84
C PRO A 426 -44.85 -6.75 -43.33
N PRO A 427 -45.70 -7.21 -44.27
CA PRO A 427 -45.40 -7.11 -45.69
C PRO A 427 -45.19 -5.65 -46.10
N VAL A 428 -43.98 -5.32 -46.51
CA VAL A 428 -43.64 -4.02 -47.10
C VAL A 428 -44.48 -3.86 -48.36
N ARG A 429 -45.54 -3.05 -48.26
CA ARG A 429 -46.43 -2.79 -49.38
C ARG A 429 -45.67 -1.90 -50.36
N GLU A 430 -45.31 -2.45 -51.52
CA GLU A 430 -44.73 -1.68 -52.62
C GLU A 430 -45.75 -0.63 -53.12
N VAL A 431 -45.71 0.55 -52.52
CA VAL A 431 -46.42 1.72 -53.00
C VAL A 431 -45.62 2.30 -54.15
N SER A 432 -46.21 2.27 -55.35
CA SER A 432 -45.55 2.83 -56.53
C SER A 432 -45.22 4.32 -56.31
N TRP A 433 -44.17 4.82 -56.96
CA TRP A 433 -43.85 6.26 -56.95
C TRP A 433 -45.02 7.12 -57.50
N GLY A 434 -45.99 6.51 -58.20
CA GLY A 434 -47.25 7.16 -58.57
C GLY A 434 -48.21 7.40 -57.40
N GLU A 435 -48.33 6.45 -56.47
CA GLU A 435 -49.20 6.57 -55.29
C GLU A 435 -48.64 7.55 -54.26
N VAL A 436 -47.34 7.49 -54.00
CA VAL A 436 -46.68 8.43 -53.09
C VAL A 436 -46.80 9.85 -53.64
N LYS A 437 -46.60 10.07 -54.94
CA LYS A 437 -46.83 11.38 -55.59
C LYS A 437 -48.30 11.85 -55.54
N LYS A 438 -49.28 10.94 -55.57
CA LYS A 438 -50.70 11.31 -55.39
C LYS A 438 -50.98 11.84 -53.98
N ARG A 439 -50.42 11.21 -52.93
CA ARG A 439 -50.54 11.71 -51.55
C ARG A 439 -49.95 13.11 -51.36
N PHE A 440 -48.78 13.39 -51.96
CA PHE A 440 -48.17 14.72 -51.87
C PHE A 440 -48.81 15.79 -52.78
N ARG A 441 -49.49 15.41 -53.87
CA ARG A 441 -50.18 16.37 -54.78
C ARG A 441 -51.60 16.73 -54.36
N GLY A 442 -52.20 16.03 -53.41
CA GLY A 442 -53.51 16.38 -52.85
C GLY A 442 -53.47 17.48 -51.78
N ALA A 443 -52.29 17.95 -51.38
CA ALA A 443 -52.09 18.87 -50.26
C ALA A 443 -51.61 20.28 -50.69
N SER A 444 -51.81 20.66 -51.96
CA SER A 444 -51.25 21.91 -52.51
C SER A 444 -52.17 22.65 -53.51
N ASN A 445 -53.49 22.52 -53.38
CA ASN A 445 -54.49 23.37 -54.04
C ASN A 445 -55.85 23.21 -53.35
N ASP A 446 -55.99 23.85 -52.18
CA ASP A 446 -57.13 24.69 -51.76
C ASP A 446 -56.69 25.50 -50.52
#